data_AF-A0A7S3T4A3-F1
#
_entry.id   AF-A0A7S3T4A3-F1
#
_cell.length_a   1.000
_cell.length_b   1.000
_cell.length_c   1.000
_cell.angle_alpha   90.00
_cell.angle_beta   90.00
_cell.angle_gamma   90.00
#
_symmetry.space_group_name_H-M   'P 1'
#
loop_
_entity.id
_entity.type
_entity.pdbx_description
1 polymer ?
#
loop_
_entity_poly.entity_id
_entity_poly.type
_entity_poly.pdbx_seq_one_letter_code
_entity_poly.pdbx_strand_id
1 'polypeptide(L)'
;RASAAAMAVSMESMKDRVIALPALQNLMKKDPEAYTHEFTQQWSHFESMMEIFKLKPQKPESAFNEQVMFLAHVAPSFPDKSKELPKVIIGALNEHYEVMHPQMRQTLVQALILLRNRSQFPCMETIPLYFKLFRLQDKNLRKIIFTHVIRDIVQMN
;
A
#
# COMPACT_ATOMS: atom_id res chain seq x y z
N ARG A 1 -5.92 11.89 -41.09
CA ARG A 1 -6.00 10.46 -40.69
C ARG A 1 -4.67 9.89 -40.15
N ALA A 2 -3.50 10.48 -40.40
CA ALA A 2 -2.20 10.01 -39.89
C ALA A 2 -1.89 10.33 -38.40
N SER A 3 -2.65 11.22 -37.75
CA SER A 3 -2.36 11.68 -36.38
C SER A 3 -2.80 10.71 -35.26
N ALA A 4 -3.91 10.00 -35.45
CA ALA A 4 -4.43 9.06 -34.45
C ALA A 4 -3.60 7.77 -34.35
N ALA A 5 -3.04 7.31 -35.47
CA ALA A 5 -2.18 6.12 -35.50
C ALA A 5 -0.81 6.37 -34.82
N ALA A 6 -0.25 7.57 -34.93
CA ALA A 6 1.02 7.93 -34.26
C ALA A 6 0.87 8.08 -32.74
N MET A 7 -0.29 8.58 -32.28
CA MET A 7 -0.64 8.58 -30.85
C MET A 7 -0.92 7.16 -30.33
N ALA A 8 -1.63 6.32 -31.10
CA ALA A 8 -1.85 4.92 -30.73
C ALA A 8 -0.53 4.14 -30.66
N VAL A 9 0.39 4.31 -31.62
CA VAL A 9 1.72 3.69 -31.60
C VAL A 9 2.61 4.22 -30.46
N SER A 10 2.45 5.49 -30.05
CA SER A 10 3.12 6.02 -28.84
C SER A 10 2.53 5.46 -27.54
N MET A 11 1.22 5.16 -27.51
CA MET A 11 0.56 4.50 -26.39
C MET A 11 0.83 2.98 -26.36
N GLU A 12 1.02 2.34 -27.53
CA GLU A 12 1.45 0.95 -27.68
C GLU A 12 2.94 0.79 -27.29
N SER A 13 3.79 1.76 -27.62
CA SER A 13 5.21 1.79 -27.21
C SER A 13 5.40 2.01 -25.70
N MET A 14 4.45 2.66 -25.02
CA MET A 14 4.44 2.73 -23.55
C MET A 14 4.05 1.40 -22.90
N LYS A 15 3.30 0.52 -23.58
CA LYS A 15 2.98 -0.84 -23.09
C LYS A 15 4.18 -1.78 -23.12
N ASP A 16 5.15 -1.57 -24.03
CA ASP A 16 6.35 -2.40 -24.17
C ASP A 16 7.41 -2.19 -23.06
N ARG A 17 7.16 -1.29 -22.08
CA ARG A 17 7.93 -1.19 -20.84
C ARG A 17 7.09 -1.31 -19.57
N VAL A 18 5.83 -1.75 -19.66
CA VAL A 18 5.04 -2.06 -18.46
C VAL A 18 5.41 -3.46 -18.01
N ILE A 19 6.50 -3.58 -17.26
CA ILE A 19 6.70 -4.76 -16.43
C ILE A 19 5.48 -4.83 -15.50
N ALA A 20 4.67 -5.89 -15.65
CA ALA A 20 3.51 -6.08 -14.78
C ALA A 20 3.96 -6.01 -13.32
N LEU A 21 3.22 -5.29 -12.47
CA LEU A 21 3.59 -5.08 -11.06
C LEU A 21 4.11 -6.37 -10.37
N PRO A 22 3.52 -7.56 -10.54
CA PRO A 22 4.05 -8.79 -9.95
C PRO A 22 5.45 -9.19 -10.45
N ALA A 23 5.74 -9.01 -11.74
CA ALA A 23 7.05 -9.29 -12.30
C ALA A 23 8.09 -8.29 -11.77
N LEU A 24 7.72 -7.01 -11.66
CA LEU A 24 8.59 -5.97 -11.10
C LEU A 24 8.88 -6.26 -9.62
N GLN A 25 7.89 -6.68 -8.83
CA GLN A 25 8.12 -7.10 -7.44
C GLN A 25 9.17 -8.19 -7.33
N ASN A 26 9.11 -9.20 -8.21
CA ASN A 26 10.05 -10.32 -8.17
C ASN A 26 11.46 -9.90 -8.54
N LEU A 27 11.60 -9.00 -9.51
CA LEU A 27 12.90 -8.44 -9.91
C LEU A 27 13.52 -7.61 -8.78
N MET A 28 12.73 -6.72 -8.17
CA MET A 28 13.19 -5.86 -7.07
C MET A 28 13.55 -6.64 -5.81
N LYS A 29 12.86 -7.75 -5.53
CA LYS A 29 13.22 -8.63 -4.40
C LYS A 29 14.50 -9.42 -4.67
N LYS A 30 14.84 -9.70 -5.93
CA LYS A 30 16.04 -10.44 -6.33
C LYS A 30 17.28 -9.56 -6.35
N ASP A 31 17.15 -8.33 -6.86
CA ASP A 31 18.26 -7.39 -6.98
C ASP A 31 17.81 -5.96 -6.63
N PRO A 32 17.67 -5.62 -5.33
CA PRO A 32 17.11 -4.33 -4.93
C PRO A 32 17.92 -3.13 -5.42
N GLU A 33 19.24 -3.26 -5.49
CA GLU A 33 20.15 -2.17 -5.89
C GLU A 33 19.92 -1.77 -7.36
N ALA A 34 19.79 -2.75 -8.25
CA ALA A 34 19.57 -2.51 -9.68
C ALA A 34 18.22 -1.84 -10.00
N TYR A 35 17.20 -2.03 -9.14
CA TYR A 35 15.84 -1.53 -9.37
C TYR A 35 15.45 -0.33 -8.47
N THR A 36 16.44 0.39 -7.93
CA THR A 36 16.21 1.56 -7.07
C THR A 36 15.46 2.68 -7.80
N HIS A 37 15.71 2.86 -9.10
CA HIS A 37 15.05 3.89 -9.90
C HIS A 37 13.56 3.59 -10.08
N GLU A 38 13.22 2.35 -10.43
CA GLU A 38 11.85 1.86 -10.57
C GLU A 38 11.12 1.94 -9.23
N PHE A 39 11.78 1.59 -8.12
CA PHE A 39 11.20 1.76 -6.79
C PHE A 39 10.84 3.21 -6.50
N THR A 40 11.75 4.13 -6.79
CA THR A 40 11.55 5.57 -6.57
C THR A 40 10.41 6.10 -7.42
N GLN A 41 10.29 5.64 -8.67
CA GLN A 41 9.16 5.98 -9.54
C GLN A 41 7.83 5.46 -8.98
N GLN A 42 7.79 4.21 -8.50
CA GLN A 42 6.58 3.64 -7.88
C GLN A 42 6.21 4.34 -6.57
N TRP A 43 7.22 4.78 -5.81
CA TRP A 43 7.03 5.57 -4.60
C TRP A 43 6.40 6.94 -4.90
N SER A 44 6.95 7.68 -5.87
CA SER A 44 6.40 8.97 -6.28
C SER A 44 4.98 8.86 -6.85
N HIS A 45 4.71 7.77 -7.59
CA HIS A 45 3.36 7.47 -8.05
C HIS A 45 2.40 7.26 -6.87
N PHE A 46 2.81 6.46 -5.87
CA PHE A 46 2.02 6.26 -4.66
C PHE A 46 1.77 7.56 -3.88
N GLU A 47 2.75 8.44 -3.73
CA GLU A 47 2.57 9.74 -3.08
C GLU A 47 1.51 10.58 -3.80
N SER A 48 1.58 10.64 -5.13
CA SER A 48 0.58 11.33 -5.95
C SER A 48 -0.82 10.75 -5.76
N MET A 49 -0.95 9.42 -5.74
CA MET A 49 -2.24 8.76 -5.49
C MET A 49 -2.74 8.99 -4.06
N MET A 50 -1.84 9.07 -3.09
CA MET A 50 -2.18 9.37 -1.69
C MET A 50 -2.75 10.79 -1.56
N GLU A 51 -2.20 11.77 -2.27
CA GLU A 51 -2.78 13.13 -2.31
C GLU A 51 -4.18 13.14 -2.90
N ILE A 52 -4.39 12.45 -4.03
CA ILE A 52 -5.71 12.30 -4.65
C ILE A 52 -6.69 11.60 -3.69
N PHE A 53 -6.22 10.56 -3.01
CA PHE A 53 -6.99 9.84 -2.00
C PHE A 53 -7.44 10.77 -0.86
N LYS A 54 -6.55 11.61 -0.33
CA LYS A 54 -6.89 12.58 0.73
C LYS A 54 -7.95 13.58 0.30
N LEU A 55 -7.99 13.95 -0.99
CA LEU A 55 -9.03 14.82 -1.54
C LEU A 55 -10.38 14.11 -1.69
N LYS A 56 -10.39 12.80 -2.01
CA LYS A 56 -11.61 12.03 -2.29
C LYS A 56 -11.58 10.62 -1.66
N PRO A 57 -11.58 10.50 -0.32
CA PRO A 57 -11.37 9.21 0.37
C PRO A 57 -12.53 8.22 0.22
N GLN A 58 -13.70 8.71 -0.18
CA GLN A 58 -14.92 7.92 -0.37
C GLN A 58 -14.93 7.10 -1.67
N LYS A 59 -14.13 7.50 -2.67
CA LYS A 59 -14.16 6.86 -3.99
C LYS A 59 -13.25 5.63 -3.98
N PRO A 60 -13.76 4.42 -4.27
CA PRO A 60 -12.92 3.26 -4.40
C PRO A 60 -11.97 3.43 -5.58
N GLU A 61 -10.68 3.21 -5.32
CA GLU A 61 -9.63 3.25 -6.34
C GLU A 61 -8.83 1.94 -6.31
N SER A 62 -9.08 1.06 -7.27
CA SER A 62 -8.43 -0.26 -7.36
C SER A 62 -6.93 -0.13 -7.60
N ALA A 63 -6.52 0.80 -8.46
CA ALA A 63 -5.11 1.08 -8.73
C ALA A 63 -4.37 1.48 -7.45
N PHE A 64 -4.98 2.28 -6.57
CA PHE A 64 -4.38 2.66 -5.30
C PHE A 64 -4.18 1.45 -4.39
N ASN A 65 -5.18 0.56 -4.33
CA ASN A 65 -5.10 -0.68 -3.55
C ASN A 65 -3.97 -1.59 -4.04
N GLU A 66 -3.85 -1.76 -5.35
CA GLU A 66 -2.77 -2.54 -5.97
C GLU A 66 -1.40 -1.92 -5.69
N GLN A 67 -1.29 -0.59 -5.78
CA GLN A 67 -0.05 0.13 -5.53
C GLN A 67 0.41 0.02 -4.07
N VAL A 68 -0.51 0.20 -3.12
CA VAL A 68 -0.24 0.03 -1.69
C VAL A 68 0.26 -1.38 -1.39
N MET A 69 -0.40 -2.40 -1.93
CA MET A 69 0.00 -3.79 -1.73
C MET A 69 1.34 -4.10 -2.39
N PHE A 70 1.60 -3.54 -3.58
CA PHE A 70 2.89 -3.64 -4.24
C PHE A 70 4.02 -3.10 -3.37
N LEU A 71 3.87 -1.87 -2.86
CA LEU A 71 4.87 -1.25 -2.00
C LEU A 71 5.05 -2.05 -0.71
N ALA A 72 3.98 -2.53 -0.07
CA ALA A 72 4.08 -3.33 1.14
C ALA A 72 4.90 -4.63 0.92
N HIS A 73 4.82 -5.22 -0.27
CA HIS A 73 5.60 -6.41 -0.61
C HIS A 73 7.08 -6.13 -0.87
N VAL A 74 7.40 -4.97 -1.43
CA VAL A 74 8.76 -4.59 -1.87
C VAL A 74 9.53 -3.82 -0.81
N ALA A 75 8.83 -3.06 0.04
CA ALA A 75 9.39 -2.18 1.07
C ALA A 75 10.51 -2.81 1.92
N PRO A 76 10.46 -4.08 2.36
CA PRO A 76 11.55 -4.68 3.14
C PRO A 76 12.89 -4.79 2.41
N SER A 77 12.90 -4.71 1.08
CA SER A 77 14.12 -4.70 0.26
C SER A 77 14.75 -3.30 0.21
N PHE A 78 14.05 -2.26 0.69
CA PHE A 78 14.46 -0.84 0.66
C PHE A 78 14.31 -0.23 2.06
N PRO A 79 15.33 -0.33 2.94
CA PRO A 79 15.21 -0.03 4.36
C PRO A 79 14.83 1.43 4.68
N ASP A 80 15.21 2.39 3.84
CA ASP A 80 14.93 3.81 4.03
C ASP A 80 13.43 4.10 3.96
N LYS A 81 12.78 3.64 2.87
CA LYS A 81 11.34 3.84 2.64
C LYS A 81 10.47 2.83 3.37
N SER A 82 11.01 1.69 3.79
CA SER A 82 10.29 0.70 4.59
C SER A 82 9.77 1.25 5.91
N LYS A 83 10.51 2.18 6.53
CA LYS A 83 10.08 2.85 7.78
C LYS A 83 9.07 3.98 7.55
N GLU A 84 9.02 4.50 6.34
CA GLU A 84 8.15 5.62 5.97
C GLU A 84 6.74 5.13 5.60
N LEU A 85 6.65 4.00 4.87
CA LEU A 85 5.38 3.46 4.39
C LEU A 85 4.35 3.20 5.52
N PRO A 86 4.69 2.52 6.64
CA PRO A 86 3.76 2.35 7.75
C PRO A 86 3.26 3.69 8.31
N LYS A 87 4.14 4.68 8.44
CA LYS A 87 3.78 6.00 9.00
C LYS A 87 2.76 6.72 8.13
N VAL A 88 2.96 6.71 6.81
CA VAL A 88 2.02 7.30 5.86
C VAL A 88 0.67 6.60 5.92
N ILE A 89 0.64 5.27 5.96
CA ILE A 89 -0.61 4.49 6.04
C ILE A 89 -1.33 4.72 7.38
N ILE A 90 -0.60 4.74 8.51
CA ILE A 90 -1.15 5.01 9.84
C ILE A 90 -1.75 6.43 9.90
N GLY A 91 -1.08 7.42 9.31
CA GLY A 91 -1.58 8.79 9.21
C GLY A 91 -2.89 8.86 8.44
N ALA A 92 -2.91 8.29 7.22
CA ALA A 92 -4.09 8.26 6.38
C ALA A 92 -5.30 7.55 7.03
N LEU A 93 -5.05 6.44 7.73
CA LEU A 93 -6.09 5.74 8.49
C LEU A 93 -6.55 6.57 9.70
N ASN A 94 -5.66 7.23 10.45
CA ASN A 94 -6.09 8.07 11.57
C ASN A 94 -6.94 9.28 11.14
N GLU A 95 -6.63 9.89 10.00
CA GLU A 95 -7.32 11.10 9.52
C GLU A 95 -8.65 10.78 8.83
N HIS A 96 -8.72 9.70 8.03
CA HIS A 96 -9.83 9.46 7.11
C HIS A 96 -10.60 8.16 7.38
N TYR A 97 -10.35 7.42 8.47
CA TYR A 97 -10.97 6.10 8.66
C TYR A 97 -12.51 6.10 8.58
N GLU A 98 -13.22 7.16 8.99
CA GLU A 98 -14.69 7.17 9.00
C GLU A 98 -15.28 7.33 7.59
N VAL A 99 -14.70 8.22 6.79
CA VAL A 99 -15.18 8.58 5.45
C VAL A 99 -14.58 7.72 4.34
N MET A 100 -13.49 6.99 4.61
CA MET A 100 -12.82 6.16 3.61
C MET A 100 -13.69 4.99 3.16
N HIS A 101 -13.63 4.64 1.87
CA HIS A 101 -14.30 3.46 1.33
C HIS A 101 -13.86 2.15 2.06
N PRO A 102 -14.79 1.25 2.44
CA PRO A 102 -14.46 0.05 3.22
C PRO A 102 -13.36 -0.84 2.60
N GLN A 103 -13.37 -1.02 1.27
CA GLN A 103 -12.36 -1.82 0.59
C GLN A 103 -10.94 -1.24 0.72
N MET A 104 -10.80 0.08 0.58
CA MET A 104 -9.48 0.74 0.71
C MET A 104 -8.97 0.65 2.15
N ARG A 105 -9.89 0.80 3.11
CA ARG A 105 -9.59 0.63 4.54
C ARG A 105 -9.07 -0.77 4.83
N GLN A 106 -9.70 -1.80 4.26
CA GLN A 106 -9.24 -3.18 4.37
C GLN A 106 -7.86 -3.37 3.74
N THR A 107 -7.61 -2.83 2.54
CA THR A 107 -6.31 -2.92 1.87
C THR A 107 -5.19 -2.27 2.69
N LEU A 108 -5.41 -1.06 3.21
CA LEU A 108 -4.42 -0.36 4.03
C LEU A 108 -4.12 -1.11 5.33
N VAL A 109 -5.14 -1.66 5.98
CA VAL A 109 -4.95 -2.51 7.18
C VAL A 109 -4.21 -3.79 6.83
N GLN A 110 -4.51 -4.45 5.72
CA GLN A 110 -3.78 -5.64 5.26
C GLN A 110 -2.31 -5.33 4.96
N ALA A 111 -2.03 -4.18 4.33
CA ALA A 111 -0.66 -3.72 4.09
C ALA A 111 0.10 -3.49 5.40
N LEU A 112 -0.52 -2.87 6.41
CA LEU A 112 0.09 -2.72 7.74
C LEU A 112 0.36 -4.07 8.41
N ILE A 113 -0.59 -5.00 8.34
CA ILE A 113 -0.42 -6.35 8.89
C ILE A 113 0.75 -7.07 8.21
N LEU A 114 0.87 -6.97 6.88
CA LEU A 114 1.98 -7.55 6.12
C LEU A 114 3.32 -6.98 6.57
N LEU A 115 3.42 -5.66 6.71
CA LEU A 115 4.64 -4.97 7.17
C LEU A 115 4.97 -5.33 8.63
N ARG A 116 3.96 -5.49 9.49
CA ARG A 116 4.12 -5.92 10.89
C ARG A 116 4.62 -7.35 10.99
N ASN A 117 4.07 -8.28 10.21
CA ASN A 117 4.52 -9.68 10.17
C ASN A 117 5.99 -9.82 9.73
N ARG A 118 6.54 -8.79 9.07
CA ARG A 118 7.95 -8.69 8.67
C ARG A 118 8.77 -7.80 9.62
N SER A 119 8.25 -7.50 10.80
CA SER A 119 8.87 -6.71 11.87
C SER A 119 9.37 -5.32 11.44
N GLN A 120 8.71 -4.68 10.47
CA GLN A 120 9.15 -3.38 9.93
C GLN A 120 8.87 -2.20 10.88
N PHE A 121 7.99 -2.36 11.86
CA PHE A 121 7.66 -1.36 12.88
C PHE A 121 7.12 -2.03 14.16
N PRO A 122 7.18 -1.39 15.34
CA PRO A 122 6.68 -1.96 16.60
C PRO A 122 5.14 -1.99 16.68
N CYS A 123 4.57 -3.03 17.28
CA CYS A 123 3.11 -3.19 17.41
C CYS A 123 2.43 -2.03 18.13
N MET A 124 3.15 -1.41 19.08
CA MET A 124 2.67 -0.35 19.96
C MET A 124 2.16 0.85 19.15
N GLU A 125 2.70 1.10 17.96
CA GLU A 125 2.26 2.19 17.08
C GLU A 125 0.88 1.91 16.44
N THR A 126 0.55 0.64 16.18
CA THR A 126 -0.71 0.26 15.51
C THR A 126 -1.84 -0.09 16.46
N ILE A 127 -1.56 -0.47 17.72
CA ILE A 127 -2.59 -0.84 18.69
C ILE A 127 -3.65 0.27 18.88
N PRO A 128 -3.28 1.55 19.13
CA PRO A 128 -4.26 2.62 19.26
C PRO A 128 -5.12 2.81 18.01
N LEU A 129 -4.50 2.68 16.83
CA LEU A 129 -5.20 2.77 15.54
C LEU A 129 -6.22 1.64 15.39
N TYR A 130 -5.83 0.40 15.68
CA TYR A 130 -6.73 -0.75 15.63
C TYR A 130 -7.94 -0.57 16.54
N PHE A 131 -7.76 -0.08 17.77
CA PHE A 131 -8.88 0.22 18.68
C PHE A 131 -9.82 1.31 18.14
N LYS A 132 -9.31 2.35 17.45
CA LYS A 132 -10.17 3.32 16.75
C LYS A 132 -10.97 2.63 15.64
N LEU A 133 -10.32 1.80 14.83
CA LEU A 133 -10.96 1.07 13.73
C LEU A 133 -12.01 0.06 14.22
N PHE A 134 -11.89 -0.48 15.44
CA PHE A 134 -12.92 -1.33 16.06
C PHE A 134 -14.25 -0.62 16.30
N ARG A 135 -14.28 0.71 16.38
CA ARG A 135 -15.52 1.48 16.53
C ARG A 135 -16.38 1.47 15.27
N LEU A 136 -15.80 1.14 14.11
CA LEU A 136 -16.51 1.09 12.84
C LEU A 136 -17.41 -0.15 12.75
N GLN A 137 -18.54 0.00 12.05
CA GLN A 137 -19.49 -1.09 11.78
C GLN A 137 -19.04 -2.02 10.63
N ASP A 138 -17.76 -2.37 10.56
CA ASP A 138 -17.23 -3.32 9.58
C ASP A 138 -16.90 -4.65 10.26
N LYS A 139 -17.74 -5.68 10.04
CA LYS A 139 -17.55 -7.01 10.65
C LYS A 139 -16.29 -7.71 10.13
N ASN A 140 -15.99 -7.57 8.83
CA ASN A 140 -14.86 -8.25 8.21
C ASN A 140 -13.55 -7.64 8.70
N LEU A 141 -13.47 -6.31 8.70
CA LEU A 141 -12.28 -5.60 9.17
C LEU A 141 -12.00 -5.90 10.65
N ARG A 142 -13.02 -5.89 11.51
CA ARG A 142 -12.87 -6.22 12.93
C ARG A 142 -12.33 -7.63 13.14
N LYS A 143 -12.79 -8.62 12.38
CA LYS A 143 -12.28 -9.99 12.45
C LYS A 143 -10.80 -10.08 12.05
N ILE A 144 -10.41 -9.38 10.98
CA ILE A 144 -9.01 -9.32 10.50
C ILE A 144 -8.11 -8.70 11.57
N ILE A 145 -8.50 -7.52 12.08
CA ILE A 145 -7.73 -6.81 13.10
C ILE A 145 -7.63 -7.64 14.38
N PHE A 146 -8.75 -8.20 14.87
CA PHE A 146 -8.77 -9.00 16.10
C PHE A 146 -7.82 -10.21 16.01
N THR A 147 -7.89 -10.95 14.90
CA THR A 147 -7.04 -12.11 14.66
C THR A 147 -5.55 -11.70 14.63
N HIS A 148 -5.24 -10.55 14.04
CA HIS A 148 -3.88 -10.05 13.99
C HIS A 148 -3.37 -9.58 15.36
N VAL A 149 -4.15 -8.78 16.08
CA VAL A 149 -3.76 -8.24 17.39
C VAL A 149 -3.50 -9.38 18.39
N ILE A 150 -4.35 -10.41 18.42
CA ILE A 150 -4.11 -11.58 19.28
C ILE A 150 -2.81 -12.28 18.90
N ARG A 151 -2.60 -12.55 17.60
CA ARG A 151 -1.37 -13.20 17.13
C ARG A 151 -0.13 -12.39 17.52
N ASP A 152 -0.19 -11.07 17.34
CA ASP A 152 0.93 -10.18 17.63
C ASP A 152 1.24 -10.14 19.14
N ILE A 153 0.23 -10.10 20.01
CA ILE A 153 0.40 -10.20 21.47
C ILE A 153 1.00 -11.55 21.88
N VAL A 154 0.52 -12.66 21.29
CA VAL A 154 1.04 -14.00 21.58
C VAL A 154 2.51 -14.13 21.16
N GLN A 155 2.92 -13.51 20.05
CA GLN A 155 4.32 -13.51 19.61
C GLN A 155 5.25 -12.64 20.46
N MET A 156 4.72 -11.76 21.30
CA MET A 156 5.52 -10.92 22.21
C MET A 156 5.84 -11.57 23.56
N ASN A 157 5.11 -12.63 23.94
CA ASN A 157 5.33 -13.40 25.15
C ASN A 157 6.15 -14.66 24.85
#